data_AF-A0A6V6ZTM1-F1
#
_entry.id   AF-A0A6V6ZTM1-F1
#
_cell.length_a   1.000
_cell.length_b   1.000
_cell.length_c   1.000
_cell.angle_alpha   90.00
_cell.angle_beta   90.00
_cell.angle_gamma   90.00
#
_symmetry.space_group_name_H-M   'P 1'
#
loop_
_entity.id
_entity.type
_entity.pdbx_description
1 polymer ?
#
loop_
_entity_poly.entity_id
_entity_poly.type
_entity_poly.pdbx_seq_one_letter_code
_entity_poly.pdbx_strand_id
1 'polypeptide(L)' 'MDVSWLDRFKGLSQLPADIRARLEEFFKFRSERDAGLDMPKLIIPSLRVNVWADQAPRESDGNPMLKVPVNTL' A
#
# COMPACT_ATOMS: atom_id res chain seq x y z
N MET A 1 -20.72 -1.69 9.07
CA MET A 1 -19.69 -1.55 8.02
C MET A 1 -19.76 -0.11 7.56
N ASP A 2 -18.83 0.71 8.03
CA ASP A 2 -18.94 2.17 8.00
C ASP A 2 -18.31 2.72 6.71
N VAL A 3 -19.11 3.38 5.88
CA VAL A 3 -18.71 3.96 4.58
C VAL A 3 -17.99 5.31 4.73
N SER A 4 -17.15 5.43 5.76
CA SER A 4 -16.34 6.62 6.13
C SER A 4 -15.34 7.08 5.05
N TRP A 5 -15.12 6.30 3.99
CA TRP A 5 -14.06 6.54 3.02
C TRP A 5 -14.39 7.60 1.97
N LEU A 6 -15.66 7.72 1.55
CA LEU A 6 -16.10 8.76 0.61
C LEU A 6 -15.94 10.17 1.20
N ASP A 7 -16.07 10.30 2.53
CA ASP A 7 -15.91 11.56 3.24
C ASP A 7 -14.44 11.99 3.39
N ARG A 8 -13.50 11.02 3.37
CA ARG A 8 -12.06 11.31 3.48
C ARG A 8 -11.49 11.92 2.20
N PHE A 9 -12.05 11.58 1.05
CA PHE A 9 -11.60 12.08 -0.24
C PHE A 9 -12.55 13.16 -0.75
N LYS A 10 -12.36 14.38 -0.24
CA LYS A 10 -13.15 15.59 -0.58
C LYS A 10 -13.27 15.87 -2.09
N GLY A 11 -12.39 15.31 -2.93
CA GLY A 11 -12.46 15.42 -4.39
C GLY A 11 -13.39 14.41 -5.08
N LEU A 12 -13.68 13.27 -4.45
CA LEU A 12 -14.51 12.21 -5.05
C LEU A 12 -16.01 12.50 -4.93
N SER A 13 -16.42 13.36 -3.99
CA SER A 13 -17.82 13.77 -3.82
C SER A 13 -18.32 14.66 -4.96
N GLN A 14 -17.42 15.33 -5.68
CA GLN A 14 -17.74 16.21 -6.81
C GLN A 14 -17.78 15.49 -8.17
N LEU A 15 -17.54 14.18 -8.19
CA LEU A 15 -17.57 13.41 -9.42
C LEU A 15 -19.02 13.15 -9.87
N PRO A 16 -19.26 13.05 -11.19
CA PRO A 16 -20.51 12.57 -11.76
C PRO A 16 -20.99 11.26 -11.11
N ALA A 17 -22.32 11.13 -10.93
CA ALA A 17 -22.93 10.02 -10.19
C ALA A 17 -22.64 8.64 -10.82
N ASP A 18 -22.50 8.58 -12.14
CA ASP A 18 -22.12 7.40 -12.90
C ASP A 18 -20.68 6.93 -12.61
N ILE A 19 -19.77 7.86 -12.33
CA ILE A 19 -18.38 7.53 -11.97
C ILE A 19 -18.30 7.07 -10.52
N ARG A 20 -19.06 7.68 -9.61
CA ARG A 20 -19.12 7.27 -8.19
C ARG A 20 -19.60 5.83 -8.03
N ALA A 21 -20.69 5.45 -8.70
CA ALA A 21 -21.22 4.09 -8.64
C ALA A 21 -20.18 3.04 -9.09
N ARG A 22 -19.47 3.31 -10.19
CA ARG A 22 -18.40 2.43 -10.70
C ARG A 22 -17.19 2.35 -9.77
N LEU A 23 -16.85 3.45 -9.11
CA LEU A 23 -15.77 3.48 -8.13
C LEU A 23 -16.13 2.64 -6.90
N GLU A 24 -17.35 2.76 -6.39
CA GLU A 24 -17.83 1.95 -5.26
C GLU A 24 -17.76 0.45 -5.57
N GLU A 25 -18.21 0.05 -6.78
CA GLU A 25 -18.06 -1.32 -7.28
C GLU A 25 -16.58 -1.75 -7.38
N PHE A 26 -15.71 -0.89 -7.88
CA PHE A 26 -14.27 -1.16 -8.00
C PHE A 26 -13.59 -1.33 -6.63
N PHE A 27 -13.92 -0.48 -5.65
CA PHE A 27 -13.38 -0.58 -4.31
C PHE A 27 -13.83 -1.86 -3.59
N LYS A 28 -15.10 -2.24 -3.76
CA LYS A 28 -15.59 -3.52 -3.23
C LYS A 28 -14.81 -4.70 -3.84
N PHE A 29 -14.69 -4.74 -5.16
CA PHE A 29 -13.93 -5.77 -5.86
C PHE A 29 -12.47 -5.85 -5.41
N ARG A 30 -11.79 -4.71 -5.27
CA ARG A 30 -10.39 -4.64 -4.81
C ARG A 30 -10.24 -5.07 -3.36
N SER A 31 -11.13 -4.63 -2.48
CA SER A 31 -11.03 -4.94 -1.05
C SER A 31 -11.21 -6.43 -0.78
N GLU A 32 -12.17 -7.06 -1.45
CA GLU A 32 -12.41 -8.51 -1.37
C GLU A 32 -11.23 -9.32 -1.92
N ARG A 33 -10.64 -8.86 -3.03
CA ARG A 33 -9.46 -9.51 -3.63
C ARG A 33 -8.21 -9.34 -2.77
N ASP A 34 -7.94 -8.13 -2.31
CA ASP A 34 -6.70 -7.80 -1.61
C ASP A 34 -6.66 -8.40 -0.20
N ALA A 35 -7.82 -8.63 0.43
CA ALA A 35 -7.91 -9.36 1.70
C ALA A 35 -7.50 -10.84 1.60
N GLY A 36 -7.59 -11.45 0.42
CA GLY A 36 -7.21 -12.84 0.18
C GLY A 36 -5.75 -13.02 -0.28
N LEU A 37 -5.00 -11.94 -0.45
CA LEU A 37 -3.62 -12.00 -0.92
C LEU A 37 -2.64 -12.00 0.25
N ASP A 38 -1.72 -12.96 0.26
CA ASP A 38 -0.62 -12.98 1.21
C ASP A 38 0.33 -11.80 0.98
N MET A 39 0.99 -11.38 2.06
CA MET A 39 2.05 -10.38 1.97
C MET A 39 3.19 -10.85 1.04
N PRO A 40 3.59 -10.04 0.03
CA PRO A 40 4.69 -10.41 -0.85
C PRO A 40 6.00 -10.56 -0.07
N LYS A 41 6.70 -11.67 -0.26
CA LYS A 41 7.91 -12.03 0.49
C LYS A 41 9.03 -10.98 0.44
N LEU A 42 9.06 -10.14 -0.60
CA LEU A 42 10.10 -9.14 -0.83
C LEU A 42 9.62 -7.68 -0.65
N ILE A 43 8.41 -7.44 -0.15
CA ILE A 43 7.91 -6.07 -0.05
C ILE A 43 8.77 -5.18 0.87
N ILE A 44 9.23 -5.72 2.00
CA ILE A 44 10.12 -5.01 2.93
C ILE A 44 11.48 -4.68 2.30
N PRO A 45 12.24 -5.66 1.76
CA PRO A 45 13.54 -5.35 1.18
C PRO A 45 13.43 -4.45 -0.06
N SER A 46 12.41 -4.65 -0.91
CA SER A 46 12.22 -3.83 -2.10
C SER A 46 11.85 -2.38 -1.77
N LEU A 47 10.99 -2.13 -0.78
CA LEU A 47 10.68 -0.75 -0.39
C LEU A 47 11.91 -0.01 0.13
N ARG A 48 12.78 -0.69 0.87
CA ARG A 48 14.02 -0.08 1.36
C ARG A 48 14.95 0.27 0.20
N VAL A 49 15.23 -0.68 -0.68
CA VAL A 49 16.15 -0.44 -1.81
C VAL A 49 15.59 0.59 -2.79
N ASN A 50 14.30 0.50 -3.14
CA ASN A 50 13.69 1.35 -4.17
C ASN A 50 13.49 2.79 -3.70
N VAL A 51 13.27 3.03 -2.40
CA VAL A 51 13.16 4.40 -1.85
C VAL A 51 14.51 5.11 -1.86
N TRP A 52 15.62 4.38 -1.75
CA TRP A 52 16.98 4.93 -1.79
C TRP A 52 17.64 4.82 -3.18
N ALA A 53 16.85 4.82 -4.25
CA ALA A 53 17.34 4.78 -5.64
C ALA A 53 18.33 3.64 -5.89
N ASP A 54 17.94 2.43 -5.49
CA ASP A 54 18.73 1.19 -5.61
C ASP A 54 19.99 1.13 -4.75
N GLN A 55 20.20 2.08 -3.83
CA GLN A 55 21.29 2.01 -2.87
C GLN A 55 20.89 1.16 -1.66
N ALA A 56 21.60 0.04 -1.48
CA ALA A 56 21.46 -0.76 -0.28
C ALA A 56 21.92 0.06 0.95
N PRO A 57 21.10 0.14 2.01
CA PRO A 57 21.49 0.84 3.23
C PRO A 57 22.74 0.18 3.84
N ARG A 58 23.69 1.00 4.27
CA ARG A 58 24.94 0.58 4.93
C ARG A 58 24.85 0.84 6.43
N GLU A 59 25.40 -0.07 7.24
CA GLU A 59 25.62 0.17 8.66
C GLU A 59 26.84 1.08 8.90
N SER A 60 27.08 1.48 10.14
CA SER A 60 28.26 2.23 10.60
C SER A 60 29.59 1.61 10.14
N ASP A 61 29.59 0.30 9.96
CA ASP A 61 30.78 -0.50 9.66
C ASP A 61 31.03 -0.58 8.14
N GLY A 62 30.22 0.12 7.34
CA GLY A 62 30.31 0.20 5.88
C GLY A 62 29.68 -0.99 5.13
N ASN A 63 29.24 -2.02 5.85
CA ASN A 63 28.61 -3.22 5.28
C ASN A 63 27.15 -2.96 4.86
N PRO A 64 26.74 -3.38 3.66
CA PRO A 64 25.34 -3.28 3.23
C PRO A 64 24.47 -4.28 4.00
N MET A 65 23.46 -3.81 4.73
CA MET A 65 22.60 -4.67 5.54
C MET A 65 21.12 -4.29 5.47
N LEU A 66 20.27 -5.29 5.20
CA LEU A 66 18.81 -5.16 5.17
C LEU A 66 18.21 -5.66 6.49
N LYS A 67 18.10 -4.79 7.50
CA LYS A 67 17.19 -4.99 8.65
C LYS A 67 15.75 -5.33 8.23
N VAL A 68 15.32 -6.55 8.48
CA VAL A 68 13.91 -6.95 8.34
C VAL A 68 13.29 -6.97 9.73
N PRO A 69 12.22 -6.19 9.97
CA PRO A 69 11.54 -6.24 11.25
C PRO A 69 10.82 -7.59 11.40
N VAL A 70 11.03 -8.24 12.55
CA VAL A 70 10.47 -9.56 12.86
C VAL A 70 9.18 -9.38 13.64
N ASN A 71 8.09 -10.01 13.20
CA ASN A 71 6.77 -10.08 13.87
C ASN A 71 6.01 -8.75 14.06
N THR A 72 6.13 -7.78 13.14
CA THR A 72 5.39 -6.50 13.19
C THR A 72 4.49 -6.24 11.97
N LEU A 73 4.26 -7.24 11.12
CA LEU A 73 3.42 -7.15 9.92
C LEU A 73 2.03 -7.72 10.15
#